data_AF-F7X317-F1
#
_entry.id   AF-F7X317-F1
#
_cell.length_a   1.000
_cell.length_b   1.000
_cell.length_c   1.000
_cell.angle_alpha   90.00
_cell.angle_beta   90.00
_cell.angle_gamma   90.00
#
_symmetry.space_group_name_H-M   'P 1'
#
loop_
_entity.id
_entity.type
_entity.pdbx_description
1 polymer ?
#
loop_
_entity_poly.entity_id
_entity_poly.type
_entity_poly.pdbx_seq_one_letter_code
_entity_poly.pdbx_strand_id
1 'polypeptide(L)'
;MTPAERARLIDKQEFAAECAAVRHRAFAYVERRRQDTRKEIANWLSREPVKLTFKPRVPKVKPAPAPKPAVPSVPLANPDKEPKRLTVDGLSLTRREWAYHLGITYNALNTRISRLGSLEAAVRHKSARRSGVTVAGMTMSITEWADYLSVARTTLYHRIKSEPAETVIANLLADPPGVVLDFEDYEGTGAGGTAQETPNITFSGSEACPQ
;
A
#
# COMPACT_ATOMS: atom_id res chain seq x y z
N MET A 1 61.66 -19.69 -6.20
CA MET A 1 60.54 -18.80 -5.83
C MET A 1 61.12 -17.48 -5.37
N THR A 2 60.75 -16.38 -6.02
CA THR A 2 61.23 -15.05 -5.63
C THR A 2 60.45 -14.51 -4.42
N PRO A 3 61.00 -13.57 -3.64
CA PRO A 3 60.25 -12.92 -2.55
C PRO A 3 58.92 -12.30 -3.01
N ALA A 4 58.88 -11.74 -4.23
CA ALA A 4 57.67 -11.19 -4.83
C ALA A 4 56.61 -12.25 -5.15
N GLU A 5 57.03 -13.43 -5.63
CA GLU A 5 56.11 -14.56 -5.84
C GLU A 5 55.54 -15.09 -4.52
N ARG A 6 56.36 -15.12 -3.46
CA ARG A 6 55.91 -15.53 -2.14
C ARG A 6 54.85 -14.58 -1.57
N ALA A 7 55.04 -13.28 -1.71
CA ALA A 7 54.04 -12.29 -1.30
C ALA A 7 52.70 -12.48 -2.04
N ARG A 8 52.74 -12.63 -3.38
CA ARG A 8 51.53 -12.88 -4.18
C ARG A 8 50.80 -14.17 -3.78
N LEU A 9 51.54 -15.22 -3.41
CA LEU A 9 50.96 -16.47 -2.95
C LEU A 9 50.23 -16.29 -1.61
N ILE A 10 50.84 -15.54 -0.68
CA ILE A 10 50.24 -15.23 0.62
C ILE A 10 48.95 -14.42 0.41
N ASP A 11 49.00 -13.34 -0.37
CA ASP A 11 47.81 -12.51 -0.65
C ASP A 11 46.66 -13.34 -1.25
N LYS A 12 46.97 -14.25 -2.18
CA LYS A 12 45.98 -15.13 -2.80
C LYS A 12 45.36 -16.09 -1.77
N GLN A 13 46.17 -16.63 -0.85
CA GLN A 13 45.71 -17.53 0.19
C GLN A 13 44.85 -16.79 1.22
N GLU A 14 45.25 -15.60 1.64
CA GLU A 14 44.50 -14.74 2.56
C GLU A 14 43.15 -14.34 1.96
N PHE A 15 43.14 -13.87 0.72
CA PHE A 15 41.90 -13.52 0.02
C PHE A 15 40.94 -14.73 -0.12
N ALA A 16 41.48 -15.91 -0.44
CA ALA A 16 40.68 -17.12 -0.53
C ALA A 16 40.09 -17.53 0.83
N ALA A 17 40.87 -17.40 1.91
CA ALA A 17 40.42 -17.68 3.27
C ALA A 17 39.32 -16.70 3.72
N GLU A 18 39.48 -15.41 3.44
CA GLU A 18 38.47 -14.39 3.73
C GLU A 18 37.17 -14.65 2.97
N CYS A 19 37.25 -14.94 1.67
CA CYS A 19 36.08 -15.29 0.87
C CYS A 19 35.36 -16.52 1.40
N ALA A 20 36.11 -17.55 1.83
CA ALA A 20 35.52 -18.73 2.47
C ALA A 20 34.82 -18.37 3.78
N ALA A 21 35.46 -17.57 4.64
CA ALA A 21 34.88 -17.11 5.90
C ALA A 21 33.61 -16.27 5.69
N VAL A 22 33.56 -15.40 4.68
CA VAL A 22 32.34 -14.65 4.31
C VAL A 22 31.23 -15.59 3.88
N ARG A 23 31.51 -16.59 3.02
CA ARG A 23 30.51 -17.59 2.60
C ARG A 23 29.98 -18.40 3.78
N HIS A 24 30.85 -18.85 4.69
CA HIS A 24 30.42 -19.56 5.89
C HIS A 24 29.50 -18.71 6.77
N ARG A 25 29.83 -17.43 6.98
CA ARG A 25 28.96 -16.49 7.72
C ARG A 25 27.60 -16.31 7.04
N ALA A 26 27.58 -16.18 5.72
CA ALA A 26 26.34 -16.06 4.96
C ALA A 26 25.45 -17.31 5.09
N PHE A 27 26.03 -18.51 4.94
CA PHE A 27 25.28 -19.76 5.10
C PHE A 27 24.77 -19.94 6.53
N ALA A 28 25.60 -19.68 7.54
CA ALA A 28 25.18 -19.75 8.94
C ALA A 28 24.01 -18.79 9.26
N TYR A 29 24.02 -17.58 8.68
CA TYR A 29 22.91 -16.64 8.80
C TYR A 29 21.61 -17.19 8.17
N VAL A 30 21.69 -17.74 6.95
CA VAL A 30 20.53 -18.32 6.26
C VAL A 30 19.97 -19.52 7.03
N GLU A 31 20.82 -20.39 7.55
CA GLU A 31 20.40 -21.53 8.38
C GLU A 31 19.69 -21.08 9.65
N ARG A 32 20.27 -20.10 10.37
CA ARG A 32 19.62 -19.51 11.55
C ARG A 32 18.26 -18.94 11.20
N ARG A 33 18.14 -18.18 10.10
CA ARG A 33 16.86 -17.61 9.66
C ARG A 33 15.83 -18.70 9.35
N ARG A 34 16.23 -19.77 8.65
CA ARG A 34 15.37 -20.92 8.38
C ARG A 34 14.89 -21.60 9.66
N GLN A 35 15.77 -21.76 10.65
CA GLN A 35 15.40 -22.33 11.95
C GLN A 35 14.43 -21.43 12.71
N ASP A 36 14.64 -20.11 12.72
CA ASP A 36 13.76 -19.15 13.38
C ASP A 36 12.35 -19.17 12.74
N THR A 37 12.26 -19.18 11.41
CA THR A 37 10.98 -19.29 10.70
C THR A 37 10.29 -20.64 10.98
N ARG A 38 11.03 -21.75 11.04
CA ARG A 38 10.47 -23.06 11.42
C ARG A 38 9.91 -23.03 12.85
N LYS A 39 10.59 -22.40 13.80
CA LYS A 39 10.12 -22.23 15.18
C LYS A 39 8.87 -21.35 15.24
N GLU A 40 8.83 -20.25 14.49
CA GLU A 40 7.67 -19.37 14.41
C GLU A 40 6.43 -20.11 13.87
N ILE A 41 6.60 -20.88 12.79
CA ILE A 41 5.54 -21.72 12.24
C ILE A 41 5.11 -22.79 13.24
N ALA A 42 6.05 -23.46 13.91
CA ALA A 42 5.73 -24.47 14.92
C ALA A 42 4.96 -23.86 16.11
N ASN A 43 5.34 -22.65 16.54
CA ASN A 43 4.63 -21.89 17.57
C ASN A 43 3.23 -21.49 17.10
N TRP A 44 3.07 -21.11 15.83
CA TRP A 44 1.77 -20.77 15.25
C TRP A 44 0.84 -21.99 15.16
N LEU A 45 1.37 -23.15 14.75
CA LEU A 45 0.62 -24.42 14.68
C LEU A 45 0.28 -25.00 16.07
N SER A 46 1.17 -24.82 17.05
CA SER A 46 0.95 -25.29 18.43
C SER A 46 0.03 -24.40 19.24
N ARG A 47 -0.36 -23.22 18.72
CA ARG A 47 -1.37 -22.40 19.40
C ARG A 47 -2.69 -23.13 19.34
N GLU A 48 -3.28 -23.38 20.50
CA GLU A 48 -4.68 -23.76 20.55
C GLU A 48 -5.49 -22.73 19.76
N PRO A 49 -6.37 -23.17 18.84
CA PRO A 49 -7.17 -22.25 18.06
C PRO A 49 -7.91 -21.36 19.06
N VAL A 50 -7.71 -20.04 18.96
CA VAL A 50 -8.47 -19.09 19.76
C VAL A 50 -9.94 -19.46 19.52
N LYS A 51 -10.65 -19.81 20.59
CA LYS A 51 -12.10 -20.03 20.55
C LYS A 51 -12.73 -18.68 20.19
N LEU A 52 -12.73 -18.38 18.90
CA LEU A 52 -13.47 -17.26 18.34
C LEU A 52 -14.93 -17.61 18.55
N THR A 53 -15.47 -17.12 19.67
CA THR A 53 -16.91 -17.10 19.86
C THR A 53 -17.44 -16.11 18.84
N PHE A 54 -17.72 -16.61 17.63
CA PHE A 54 -18.50 -15.88 16.67
C PHE A 54 -19.85 -15.67 17.31
N LYS A 55 -20.04 -14.50 17.92
CA LYS A 55 -21.36 -14.03 18.29
C LYS A 55 -21.95 -13.54 16.98
N PRO A 56 -22.79 -14.34 16.29
CA PRO A 56 -23.46 -13.83 15.09
C PRO A 56 -24.09 -12.51 15.50
N ARG A 57 -23.67 -11.43 14.84
CA ARG A 57 -24.36 -10.17 14.97
C ARG A 57 -25.67 -10.39 14.24
N VAL A 58 -26.62 -11.04 14.91
CA VAL A 58 -28.00 -11.10 14.46
C VAL A 58 -28.37 -9.63 14.37
N PRO A 59 -28.54 -9.06 13.15
CA PRO A 59 -29.06 -7.73 13.06
C PRO A 59 -30.37 -7.81 13.84
N LYS A 60 -30.50 -7.01 14.91
CA LYS A 60 -31.80 -6.82 15.54
C LYS A 60 -32.65 -6.25 14.42
N VAL A 61 -33.36 -7.12 13.70
CA VAL A 61 -34.41 -6.75 12.79
C VAL A 61 -35.38 -6.06 13.72
N LYS A 62 -35.29 -4.73 13.77
CA LYS A 62 -36.33 -3.95 14.42
C LYS A 62 -37.61 -4.46 13.75
N PRO A 63 -38.61 -4.93 14.53
CA PRO A 63 -39.87 -5.33 13.94
C PRO A 63 -40.26 -4.24 12.96
N ALA A 64 -40.59 -4.65 11.73
CA ALA A 64 -40.93 -3.72 10.67
C ALA A 64 -41.85 -2.67 11.30
N PRO A 65 -41.45 -1.38 11.32
CA PRO A 65 -42.25 -0.37 11.97
C PRO A 65 -43.65 -0.54 11.39
N ALA A 66 -44.64 -0.75 12.27
CA ALA A 66 -46.04 -0.82 11.86
C ALA A 66 -46.26 0.29 10.83
N PRO A 67 -46.95 0.01 9.71
CA PRO A 67 -47.13 0.98 8.64
C PRO A 67 -47.57 2.27 9.31
N LYS A 68 -46.66 3.25 9.35
CA LYS A 68 -46.98 4.54 9.94
C LYS A 68 -48.24 4.95 9.19
N PRO A 69 -49.32 5.38 9.88
CA PRO A 69 -50.42 5.99 9.17
C PRO A 69 -49.81 6.99 8.19
N ALA A 70 -50.35 7.07 6.97
CA ALA A 70 -49.90 8.01 5.96
C ALA A 70 -50.14 9.42 6.50
N VAL A 71 -49.28 9.86 7.41
CA VAL A 71 -49.20 11.23 7.86
C VAL A 71 -48.67 11.92 6.62
N PRO A 72 -49.42 12.87 6.03
CA PRO A 72 -48.88 13.70 4.96
C PRO A 72 -47.51 14.17 5.43
N SER A 73 -46.50 14.04 4.57
CA SER A 73 -45.15 14.49 4.86
C SER A 73 -45.21 16.00 5.05
N VAL A 74 -45.55 16.44 6.27
CA VAL A 74 -45.50 17.84 6.63
C VAL A 74 -44.01 18.15 6.61
N PRO A 75 -43.54 19.05 5.74
CA PRO A 75 -42.17 19.52 5.82
C PRO A 75 -42.04 20.16 7.20
N LEU A 76 -41.40 19.45 8.13
CA LEU A 76 -41.03 19.97 9.45
C LEU A 76 -39.82 20.92 9.30
N ALA A 77 -39.90 21.81 8.31
CA ALA A 77 -39.08 23.00 8.27
C ALA A 77 -39.73 23.93 9.28
N ASN A 78 -39.18 24.03 10.48
CA ASN A 78 -39.48 25.15 11.36
C ASN A 78 -39.08 26.43 10.58
N PRO A 79 -40.04 27.19 10.03
CA PRO A 79 -39.74 28.25 9.08
C PRO A 79 -39.05 29.44 9.76
N ASP A 80 -39.10 29.51 11.09
CA ASP A 80 -38.74 30.70 11.85
C ASP A 80 -37.34 30.64 12.49
N LYS A 81 -36.60 29.53 12.30
CA LYS A 81 -35.24 29.46 12.85
C LYS A 81 -34.25 30.03 11.85
N GLU A 82 -34.08 31.35 11.92
CA GLU A 82 -33.06 32.04 11.15
C GLU A 82 -31.69 31.36 11.36
N PRO A 83 -30.96 31.07 10.27
CA PRO A 83 -29.66 30.44 10.38
C PRO A 83 -28.69 31.36 11.12
N LYS A 84 -28.03 30.81 12.15
CA LYS A 84 -27.05 31.55 12.96
C LYS A 84 -25.97 32.16 12.06
N ARG A 85 -25.95 33.50 11.97
CA ARG A 85 -24.90 34.27 11.29
C ARG A 85 -23.65 34.30 12.15
N LEU A 86 -22.50 34.15 11.50
CA LEU A 86 -21.20 34.10 12.16
C LEU A 86 -20.30 35.14 11.49
N THR A 87 -19.84 36.11 12.29
CA THR A 87 -19.01 37.22 11.83
C THR A 87 -17.54 36.82 11.89
N VAL A 88 -16.83 36.91 10.77
CA VAL A 88 -15.37 36.71 10.68
C VAL A 88 -14.81 37.79 9.77
N ASP A 89 -13.76 38.49 10.23
CA ASP A 89 -13.07 39.55 9.47
C ASP A 89 -14.04 40.63 8.90
N GLY A 90 -15.10 40.96 9.65
CA GLY A 90 -16.10 41.96 9.27
C GLY A 90 -17.26 41.47 8.39
N LEU A 91 -17.24 40.20 7.96
CA LEU A 91 -18.32 39.59 7.16
C LEU A 91 -19.23 38.71 8.03
N SER A 92 -20.54 39.00 8.06
CA SER A 92 -21.54 38.23 8.81
C SER A 92 -22.34 37.29 7.91
N LEU A 93 -21.77 36.11 7.66
CA LEU A 93 -22.35 35.08 6.79
C LEU A 93 -22.81 33.86 7.58
N THR A 94 -23.74 33.10 7.02
CA THR A 94 -24.10 31.76 7.52
C THR A 94 -23.01 30.76 7.17
N ARG A 95 -22.98 29.60 7.85
CA ARG A 95 -22.00 28.53 7.53
C ARG A 95 -22.08 28.06 6.07
N ARG A 96 -23.27 28.06 5.47
CA ARG A 96 -23.46 27.62 4.08
C ARG A 96 -22.89 28.64 3.09
N GLU A 97 -23.09 29.93 3.36
CA GLU A 97 -22.49 31.02 2.60
C GLU A 97 -20.97 31.06 2.77
N TRP A 98 -20.45 30.84 3.99
CA TRP A 98 -19.01 30.69 4.22
C TRP A 98 -18.40 29.53 3.41
N ALA A 99 -19.07 28.39 3.35
CA ALA A 99 -18.61 27.26 2.54
C ALA A 99 -18.55 27.61 1.05
N TYR A 100 -19.58 28.29 0.55
CA TYR A 100 -19.62 28.79 -0.84
C TYR A 100 -18.51 29.81 -1.10
N HIS A 101 -18.32 30.80 -0.23
CA HIS A 101 -17.29 31.83 -0.33
C HIS A 101 -15.87 31.23 -0.33
N LEU A 102 -15.64 30.15 0.42
CA LEU A 102 -14.36 29.44 0.47
C LEU A 102 -14.17 28.40 -0.65
N GLY A 103 -15.19 28.15 -1.48
CA GLY A 103 -15.14 27.12 -2.52
C GLY A 103 -15.02 25.69 -1.98
N ILE A 104 -15.58 25.42 -0.80
CA ILE A 104 -15.58 24.08 -0.18
C ILE A 104 -17.00 23.61 0.13
N THR A 105 -17.17 22.30 0.34
CA THR A 105 -18.47 21.76 0.72
C THR A 105 -18.82 22.14 2.17
N TYR A 106 -20.12 22.25 2.47
CA TYR A 106 -20.62 22.51 3.83
C TYR A 106 -20.09 21.51 4.86
N ASN A 107 -20.04 20.22 4.50
CA ASN A 107 -19.48 19.18 5.36
C ASN A 107 -17.98 19.36 5.57
N ALA A 108 -17.21 19.70 4.54
CA ALA A 108 -15.79 19.98 4.68
C ALA A 108 -15.54 21.17 5.63
N LEU A 109 -16.37 22.22 5.56
CA LEU A 109 -16.30 23.33 6.50
C LEU A 109 -16.61 22.86 7.94
N ASN A 110 -17.67 22.08 8.16
CA ASN A 110 -17.99 21.56 9.49
C ASN A 110 -16.86 20.68 10.05
N THR A 111 -16.24 19.83 9.23
CA THR A 111 -15.07 19.04 9.64
C THR A 111 -13.87 19.91 9.97
N ARG A 112 -13.65 21.03 9.27
CA ARG A 112 -12.61 22.00 9.64
C ARG A 112 -12.91 22.66 10.98
N ILE A 113 -14.15 23.09 11.20
CA ILE A 113 -14.58 23.68 12.47
C ILE A 113 -14.39 22.70 13.62
N SER A 114 -14.77 21.43 13.46
CA SER A 114 -14.60 20.44 14.53
C SER A 114 -13.13 20.12 14.82
N ARG A 115 -12.27 20.14 13.80
CA ARG A 115 -10.81 19.89 13.97
C ARG A 115 -10.06 21.08 14.53
N LEU A 116 -10.42 22.30 14.14
CA LEU A 116 -9.71 23.53 14.50
C LEU A 116 -10.38 24.28 15.67
N GLY A 117 -11.53 23.81 16.12
CA GLY A 117 -12.25 24.33 17.29
C GLY A 117 -13.11 25.57 17.03
N SER A 118 -12.89 26.32 15.94
CA SER A 118 -13.66 27.54 15.65
C SER A 118 -13.86 27.80 14.15
N LEU A 119 -14.87 28.63 13.83
CA LEU A 119 -15.10 29.08 12.45
C LEU A 119 -13.98 30.00 11.98
N GLU A 120 -13.53 30.94 12.81
CA GLU A 120 -12.46 31.88 12.46
C GLU A 120 -11.17 31.13 12.08
N ALA A 121 -10.80 30.13 12.88
CA ALA A 121 -9.67 29.27 12.55
C ALA A 121 -9.90 28.49 11.25
N ALA A 122 -11.12 27.98 11.01
CA ALA A 122 -11.46 27.26 9.78
C ALA A 122 -11.42 28.13 8.51
N VAL A 123 -11.79 29.41 8.62
CA VAL A 123 -11.74 30.40 7.53
C VAL A 123 -10.30 30.82 7.24
N ARG A 124 -9.51 31.12 8.28
CA ARG A 124 -8.09 31.50 8.15
C ARG A 124 -7.20 30.34 7.73
N HIS A 125 -7.62 29.10 8.00
CA HIS A 125 -6.90 27.91 7.62
C HIS A 125 -6.90 27.73 6.10
N LYS A 126 -5.80 28.17 5.47
CA LYS A 126 -5.45 27.74 4.12
C LYS A 126 -5.26 26.23 4.17
N SER A 127 -6.12 25.48 3.48
CA SER A 127 -5.82 24.07 3.26
C SER A 127 -4.44 24.00 2.66
N ALA A 128 -3.48 23.36 3.33
CA ALA A 128 -2.22 23.01 2.73
C ALA A 128 -2.57 22.34 1.40
N ARG A 129 -2.30 23.03 0.29
CA ARG A 129 -2.35 22.38 -1.02
C ARG A 129 -1.41 21.20 -0.87
N ARG A 130 -1.90 20.00 -1.19
CA ARG A 130 -1.04 18.81 -1.14
C ARG A 130 0.20 19.16 -1.96
N SER A 131 1.35 19.28 -1.31
CA SER A 131 2.58 19.67 -1.98
C SER A 131 2.79 18.72 -3.14
N GLY A 132 3.01 19.29 -4.33
CA GLY A 132 3.45 18.49 -5.46
C GLY A 132 4.75 17.78 -5.09
N VAL A 133 4.95 16.59 -5.63
CA VAL A 133 6.20 15.85 -5.48
C VAL A 133 7.07 16.25 -6.68
N THR A 134 8.26 16.77 -6.40
CA THR A 134 9.23 17.17 -7.43
C THR A 134 10.18 16.02 -7.71
N VAL A 135 10.15 15.48 -8.93
CA VAL A 135 11.06 14.43 -9.38
C VAL A 135 11.54 14.78 -10.78
N ALA A 136 12.85 14.66 -11.03
CA ALA A 136 13.49 15.00 -12.32
C ALA A 136 13.12 16.40 -12.87
N GLY A 137 12.94 17.39 -11.97
CA GLY A 137 12.56 18.76 -12.34
C GLY A 137 11.07 18.97 -12.64
N MET A 138 10.25 17.92 -12.60
CA MET A 138 8.79 18.01 -12.74
C MET A 138 8.12 18.01 -11.37
N THR A 139 7.32 19.03 -11.07
CA THR A 139 6.52 19.11 -9.83
C THR A 139 5.06 18.82 -10.17
N MET A 140 4.60 17.61 -9.82
CA MET A 140 3.23 17.19 -10.07
C MET A 140 2.58 16.65 -8.78
N SER A 141 1.26 16.68 -8.72
CA SER A 141 0.51 16.02 -7.66
C SER A 141 0.59 14.50 -7.81
N ILE A 142 0.34 13.75 -6.73
CA ILE A 142 0.33 12.27 -6.77
C ILE A 142 -0.69 11.72 -7.80
N THR A 143 -1.76 12.47 -8.09
CA THR A 143 -2.76 12.04 -9.09
C THR A 143 -2.21 12.20 -10.49
N GLU A 144 -1.62 13.37 -10.80
CA GLU A 144 -0.96 13.61 -12.07
C GLU A 144 0.23 12.66 -12.30
N TRP A 145 1.00 12.33 -11.26
CA TRP A 145 2.05 11.30 -11.34
C TRP A 145 1.49 9.90 -11.62
N ALA A 146 0.36 9.54 -11.04
CA ALA A 146 -0.29 8.26 -11.29
C ALA A 146 -0.74 8.14 -12.76
N ASP A 147 -1.33 9.22 -13.30
CA ASP A 147 -1.76 9.30 -14.69
C ASP A 147 -0.55 9.29 -15.64
N TYR A 148 0.50 10.06 -15.33
CA TYR A 148 1.74 10.11 -16.12
C TYR A 148 2.45 8.75 -16.19
N LEU A 149 2.50 8.02 -15.07
CA LEU A 149 3.13 6.70 -14.99
C LEU A 149 2.20 5.56 -15.43
N SER A 150 0.94 5.85 -15.78
CA SER A 150 -0.09 4.84 -16.07
C SER A 150 -0.27 3.80 -14.95
N VAL A 151 -0.11 4.22 -13.70
CA VAL A 151 -0.27 3.36 -12.52
C VAL A 151 -1.51 3.79 -11.75
N ALA A 152 -2.31 2.84 -11.28
CA ALA A 152 -3.44 3.14 -10.43
C ALA A 152 -3.02 4.00 -9.21
N ARG A 153 -3.69 5.12 -8.98
CA ARG A 153 -3.38 6.06 -7.89
C ARG A 153 -3.31 5.39 -6.52
N THR A 154 -4.15 4.39 -6.26
CA THR A 154 -4.14 3.61 -5.01
C THR A 154 -2.85 2.82 -4.85
N THR A 155 -2.36 2.18 -5.91
CA THR A 155 -1.09 1.46 -5.94
C THR A 155 0.08 2.40 -5.65
N LEU A 156 0.10 3.56 -6.32
CA LEU A 156 1.13 4.58 -6.07
C LEU A 156 1.09 5.05 -4.62
N TYR A 157 -0.11 5.30 -4.07
CA TYR A 157 -0.27 5.68 -2.66
C TYR A 157 0.23 4.61 -1.68
N HIS A 158 -0.01 3.33 -1.95
CA HIS A 158 0.48 2.23 -1.10
C HIS A 158 2.01 2.14 -1.11
N ARG A 159 2.65 2.37 -2.25
CA ARG A 159 4.13 2.40 -2.36
C ARG A 159 4.73 3.60 -1.63
N ILE A 160 4.11 4.78 -1.76
CA ILE A 160 4.50 6.00 -1.02
C ILE A 160 4.32 5.83 0.50
N LYS A 161 3.43 4.94 0.95
CA LYS A 161 3.26 4.67 2.38
C LYS A 161 4.46 3.92 2.97
N SER A 162 5.16 3.10 2.18
CA SER A 162 6.34 2.34 2.62
C SER A 162 7.66 3.05 2.33
N GLU A 163 7.72 3.89 1.32
CA GLU A 163 8.94 4.54 0.81
C GLU A 163 8.70 6.03 0.49
N PRO A 164 9.73 6.88 0.51
CA PRO A 164 9.56 8.30 0.17
C PRO A 164 9.01 8.46 -1.25
N ALA A 165 8.15 9.47 -1.44
CA ALA A 165 7.42 9.62 -2.70
C ALA A 165 8.36 9.84 -3.88
N GLU A 166 9.45 10.55 -3.65
CA GLU A 166 10.48 10.87 -4.62
C GLU A 166 11.18 9.61 -5.14
N THR A 167 11.52 8.67 -4.26
CA THR A 167 12.21 7.42 -4.65
C THR A 167 11.28 6.50 -5.41
N VAL A 168 10.03 6.35 -4.96
CA VAL A 168 9.04 5.50 -5.65
C VAL A 168 8.81 6.00 -7.07
N ILE A 169 8.60 7.31 -7.24
CA ILE A 169 8.35 7.91 -8.55
C ILE A 169 9.63 7.84 -9.40
N ALA A 170 10.82 8.11 -8.84
CA ALA A 170 12.09 8.00 -9.57
C ALA A 170 12.35 6.57 -10.06
N ASN A 171 12.08 5.56 -9.23
CA ASN A 171 12.23 4.15 -9.61
C ASN A 171 11.25 3.76 -10.73
N LEU A 172 10.01 4.25 -10.68
CA LEU A 172 9.03 3.99 -11.74
C LEU A 172 9.33 4.74 -13.05
N LEU A 173 10.06 5.85 -12.98
CA LEU A 173 10.57 6.55 -14.15
C LEU A 173 11.78 5.85 -14.76
N ALA A 174 12.66 5.30 -13.92
CA ALA A 174 13.88 4.61 -14.36
C ALA A 174 13.57 3.23 -14.95
N ASP A 175 12.70 2.48 -14.26
CA ASP A 175 12.24 1.16 -14.65
C ASP A 175 10.71 1.18 -14.76
N PRO A 176 10.15 1.71 -15.86
CA PRO A 176 8.72 1.64 -16.08
C PRO A 176 8.31 0.18 -15.93
N PRO A 177 7.33 -0.14 -15.06
CA PRO A 177 6.96 -1.51 -14.80
C PRO A 177 6.66 -2.15 -16.16
N GLY A 178 7.42 -3.19 -16.50
CA GLY A 178 7.25 -3.99 -17.70
C GLY A 178 5.93 -4.74 -17.66
N VAL A 179 4.83 -3.99 -17.66
CA VAL A 179 3.57 -4.45 -18.21
C VAL A 179 3.87 -4.54 -19.69
N VAL A 180 4.01 -5.77 -20.17
CA VAL A 180 4.03 -6.06 -21.59
C VAL A 180 2.74 -5.47 -22.16
N LEU A 181 2.83 -4.27 -22.73
CA LEU A 181 1.70 -3.58 -23.36
C LEU A 181 1.29 -4.27 -24.67
N ASP A 182 2.07 -5.26 -25.12
CA ASP A 182 1.88 -6.04 -26.33
C ASP A 182 1.50 -7.50 -26.04
N PHE A 183 0.70 -7.76 -25.00
CA PHE A 183 -0.16 -8.94 -25.11
C PHE A 183 -1.30 -8.52 -26.04
N GLU A 184 -1.13 -8.80 -27.34
CA GLU A 184 -2.29 -8.90 -28.25
C GLU A 184 -3.38 -9.70 -27.52
N ASP A 185 -4.64 -9.33 -27.72
CA ASP A 185 -5.81 -10.02 -27.18
C ASP A 185 -5.78 -11.49 -27.66
N TYR A 186 -5.01 -12.33 -26.99
CA TYR A 186 -4.94 -13.74 -27.27
C TYR A 186 -6.19 -14.34 -26.66
N GLU A 187 -7.19 -14.47 -27.51
CA GLU A 187 -8.44 -15.15 -27.29
C GLU A 187 -8.13 -16.60 -26.86
N GLY A 188 -8.08 -16.83 -25.54
CA GLY A 188 -8.08 -18.16 -24.95
C GLY A 188 -6.73 -18.65 -24.41
N THR A 189 -6.59 -18.58 -23.09
CA THR A 189 -6.08 -19.74 -22.35
C THR A 189 -7.13 -20.15 -21.33
N GLY A 190 -8.11 -20.89 -21.85
CA GLY A 190 -9.07 -21.62 -21.05
C GLY A 190 -8.34 -22.42 -19.98
N ALA A 191 -8.68 -22.12 -18.73
CA ALA A 191 -8.38 -22.96 -17.60
C ALA A 191 -8.99 -24.36 -17.83
N GLY A 192 -8.15 -25.39 -17.74
CA GLY A 192 -8.61 -26.78 -17.59
C GLY A 192 -7.92 -27.75 -18.54
N GLY A 193 -6.80 -28.34 -18.10
CA GLY A 193 -6.21 -29.47 -18.81
C GLY A 193 -4.72 -29.64 -18.51
N THR A 194 -4.36 -29.99 -17.27
CA THR A 194 -3.02 -30.53 -17.00
C THR A 194 -2.95 -31.96 -17.55
N ALA A 195 -2.84 -32.11 -18.88
CA ALA A 195 -2.18 -33.28 -19.43
C ALA A 195 -0.69 -33.11 -19.10
N GLN A 196 -0.25 -33.75 -18.01
CA GLN A 196 1.17 -33.88 -17.73
C GLN A 196 1.79 -34.70 -18.85
N GLU A 197 2.43 -34.04 -19.82
CA GLU A 197 3.44 -34.69 -20.62
C GLU A 197 4.62 -35.02 -19.69
N THR A 198 4.64 -36.25 -19.18
CA THR A 198 5.81 -36.81 -18.51
C THR A 198 6.91 -36.98 -19.57
N PRO A 199 8.01 -36.22 -19.53
CA PRO A 199 9.12 -36.47 -20.42
C PRO A 199 9.69 -37.86 -20.11
N ASN A 200 9.87 -38.68 -21.15
CA ASN A 200 10.47 -40.00 -21.06
C ASN A 200 12.00 -39.85 -20.85
N ILE A 201 12.40 -39.52 -19.62
CA ILE A 201 13.80 -39.43 -19.21
C ILE A 201 14.36 -40.84 -18.98
N THR A 202 14.99 -41.39 -20.02
CA THR A 202 15.76 -42.64 -19.93
C THR A 202 17.12 -42.34 -19.29
N PHE A 203 17.31 -42.72 -18.02
CA PHE A 203 18.63 -42.69 -17.38
C PHE A 203 19.46 -43.89 -17.85
N SER A 204 20.37 -43.66 -18.79
CA SER A 204 21.42 -44.62 -19.12
C SER A 204 22.46 -44.64 -18.00
N GLY A 205 22.38 -45.65 -17.13
CA GLY A 205 23.42 -45.92 -16.14
C GLY A 205 24.67 -46.45 -16.84
N SER A 206 25.72 -45.64 -16.90
CA SER A 206 27.07 -46.09 -17.26
C SER A 206 27.79 -46.62 -16.02
N GLU A 207 27.79 -47.95 -15.94
CA GLU A 207 28.80 -48.88 -15.43
C GLU A 207 30.09 -48.37 -14.74
N ALA A 208 30.40 -49.11 -13.67
CA ALA A 208 31.72 -49.61 -13.26
C ALA A 208 32.81 -48.63 -12.77
N CYS A 209 33.01 -48.61 -11.44
CA CYS A 209 34.34 -48.41 -10.84
C CYS A 209 35.05 -49.76 -10.71
N PRO A 210 36.27 -49.95 -11.26
CA PRO A 210 37.12 -51.08 -10.92
C PRO A 210 37.77 -50.90 -9.54
N GLN A 211 38.10 -52.03 -8.92
CA GLN A 211 38.70 -52.17 -7.58
C GLN A 211 40.16 -51.70 -7.52
#